data_AF-G1X2N1-F1
#
_entry.id   AF-G1X2N1-F1
#
_cell.length_a   1.000
_cell.length_b   1.000
_cell.length_c   1.000
_cell.angle_alpha   90.00
_cell.angle_beta   90.00
_cell.angle_gamma   90.00
#
_symmetry.space_group_name_H-M   'P 1'
#
loop_
_entity.id
_entity.type
_entity.pdbx_description
1 polymer ?
#
loop_
_entity_poly.entity_id
_entity_poly.type
_entity_poly.pdbx_seq_one_letter_code
_entity_poly.pdbx_strand_id
1 'polypeptide(L)'
;MPPTNDEVSYLKQLVAGLEQRISQLEGGQALSPAEQLRMILMGPPGAGKGTQAPRIKDKYCICHLATGDMLRSQVAKKTPLGKEAKKIMDAGGLVSDEIMVNMIKNELEHNEECKSG
;
A
#
# COMPACT_ATOMS: atom_id res chain seq x y z
N MET A 1 22.06 3.89 -47.15
CA MET A 1 22.56 2.51 -47.05
C MET A 1 21.72 1.81 -45.99
N PRO A 2 21.01 0.72 -46.31
CA PRO A 2 20.28 -0.02 -45.29
C PRO A 2 21.27 -0.55 -44.24
N PRO A 3 20.89 -0.61 -42.96
CA PRO A 3 21.75 -1.19 -41.93
C PRO A 3 22.14 -2.61 -42.33
N THR A 4 23.39 -2.96 -42.11
CA THR A 4 23.88 -4.31 -42.41
C THR A 4 23.20 -5.30 -41.46
N ASN A 5 22.94 -6.52 -41.94
CA ASN A 5 22.26 -7.56 -41.12
C ASN A 5 23.00 -7.85 -39.80
N ASP A 6 24.31 -7.59 -39.76
CA ASP A 6 25.16 -7.76 -38.59
C ASP A 6 24.90 -6.67 -37.52
N GLU A 7 24.71 -5.41 -37.92
CA GLU A 7 24.35 -4.31 -37.00
C GLU A 7 22.96 -4.53 -36.38
N VAL A 8 22.00 -5.01 -37.18
CA VAL A 8 20.66 -5.34 -36.69
C VAL A 8 20.71 -6.52 -35.72
N SER A 9 21.56 -7.52 -35.98
CA SER A 9 21.73 -8.67 -35.11
C SER A 9 22.38 -8.29 -33.77
N TYR A 10 23.39 -7.41 -33.81
CA TYR A 10 24.04 -6.88 -32.62
C TYR A 10 23.08 -6.06 -31.74
N LEU A 11 22.27 -5.19 -32.33
CA LEU A 11 21.26 -4.42 -31.59
C LEU A 11 20.21 -5.33 -30.94
N LYS A 12 19.77 -6.38 -31.63
CA LYS A 12 18.85 -7.37 -31.06
C LYS A 12 19.46 -8.13 -29.87
N GLN A 13 20.74 -8.46 -29.95
CA GLN A 13 21.46 -9.09 -28.83
C GLN A 13 21.60 -8.15 -27.63
N LEU A 14 21.88 -6.86 -27.87
CA LEU A 14 21.93 -5.86 -26.80
C LEU A 14 20.57 -5.67 -26.12
N VAL A 15 19.48 -5.55 -26.89
CA VAL A 15 18.12 -5.43 -26.36
C VAL A 15 17.76 -6.64 -25.53
N ALA A 16 18.00 -7.86 -26.04
CA ALA A 16 17.74 -9.10 -25.28
C ALA A 16 18.56 -9.17 -23.98
N GLY A 17 19.81 -8.73 -24.00
CA GLY A 17 20.66 -8.66 -22.81
C GLY A 17 20.18 -7.63 -21.78
N LEU A 18 19.67 -6.49 -22.24
CA LEU A 18 19.08 -5.47 -21.36
C LEU A 18 17.76 -5.94 -20.77
N GLU A 19 16.88 -6.57 -21.55
CA GLU A 19 15.63 -7.18 -21.08
C GLU A 19 15.90 -8.24 -19.99
N GLN A 20 16.92 -9.08 -20.17
CA GLN A 20 17.33 -10.04 -19.13
C GLN A 20 17.83 -9.37 -17.85
N ARG A 21 18.63 -8.29 -17.97
CA ARG A 21 19.12 -7.55 -16.79
C ARG A 21 17.99 -6.82 -16.07
N ILE A 22 17.05 -6.23 -16.81
CA ILE A 22 15.85 -5.61 -16.24
C ILE A 22 15.04 -6.67 -15.49
N SER A 23 14.78 -7.83 -16.11
CA SER A 23 14.06 -8.93 -15.46
C SER A 23 14.77 -9.46 -14.20
N GLN A 24 16.11 -9.54 -14.20
CA GLN A 24 16.90 -9.91 -13.02
C GLN A 24 16.80 -8.87 -11.89
N LEU A 25 16.75 -7.58 -12.25
CA LEU A 25 16.62 -6.48 -11.28
C LEU A 25 15.18 -6.34 -10.75
N GLU A 26 14.19 -6.55 -11.59
CA GLU A 26 12.76 -6.54 -11.22
C GLU A 26 12.37 -7.77 -10.40
N GLY A 27 13.02 -8.91 -10.63
CA GLY A 27 12.66 -10.20 -10.01
C GLY A 27 13.31 -10.51 -8.66
N GLY A 28 14.19 -9.66 -8.12
CA GLY A 28 15.07 -10.11 -7.05
C GLY A 28 15.75 -9.04 -6.21
N GLN A 29 14.98 -8.21 -5.52
CA GLN A 29 15.36 -7.78 -4.18
C GLN A 29 14.22 -8.10 -3.23
N ALA A 30 14.35 -9.23 -2.51
CA ALA A 30 13.61 -9.40 -1.27
C ALA A 30 14.07 -8.26 -0.37
N LEU A 31 13.20 -7.25 -0.21
CA LEU A 31 13.38 -6.17 0.75
C LEU A 31 13.86 -6.80 2.06
N SER A 32 14.99 -6.35 2.57
CA SER A 32 15.53 -6.81 3.83
C SER A 32 14.44 -6.68 4.91
N PRO A 33 14.47 -7.47 5.99
CA PRO A 33 13.55 -7.30 7.11
C PRO A 33 13.53 -5.88 7.69
N ALA A 34 14.58 -5.08 7.45
CA ALA A 34 14.66 -3.65 7.78
C ALA A 34 13.90 -2.74 6.80
N GLU A 35 13.64 -3.18 5.57
CA GLU A 35 12.85 -2.49 4.54
C GLU A 35 11.36 -2.86 4.57
N GLN A 36 10.97 -3.94 5.28
CA GLN A 36 9.56 -4.26 5.58
C GLN A 36 9.12 -3.63 6.91
N LEU A 37 8.94 -2.31 6.92
CA LEU A 37 8.51 -1.59 8.12
C LEU A 37 7.01 -1.78 8.40
N ARG A 38 6.67 -2.61 9.38
CA ARG A 38 5.31 -2.71 9.94
C ARG A 38 5.26 -1.99 11.27
N MET A 39 4.50 -0.89 11.34
CA MET A 39 4.41 -0.08 12.55
C MET A 39 2.98 0.33 12.88
N ILE A 40 2.70 0.50 14.18
CA ILE A 40 1.43 1.04 14.66
C ILE A 40 1.68 2.46 15.18
N LEU A 41 0.93 3.42 14.66
CA LEU A 41 0.97 4.80 15.12
C LEU A 41 -0.18 5.05 16.10
N MET A 42 0.14 5.20 17.39
CA MET A 42 -0.84 5.37 18.47
C MET A 42 -0.71 6.74 19.14
N GLY A 43 -1.83 7.25 19.66
CA GLY A 43 -1.90 8.53 20.37
C GLY A 43 -3.34 9.06 20.46
N PRO A 44 -3.63 10.04 21.33
CA PRO A 44 -4.98 10.60 21.47
C PRO A 44 -5.47 11.29 20.18
N PRO A 45 -6.79 11.57 20.06
CA PRO A 45 -7.31 12.45 19.01
C PRO A 45 -6.56 13.79 19.01
N GLY A 46 -6.19 14.31 17.83
CA GLY A 46 -5.43 15.55 17.72
C GLY A 46 -3.91 15.43 17.89
N ALA A 47 -3.36 14.28 18.27
CA ALA A 47 -1.90 14.08 18.44
C ALA A 47 -1.05 14.15 17.14
N GLY A 48 -1.66 14.46 15.99
CA GLY A 48 -0.94 14.60 14.72
C GLY A 48 -0.68 13.29 13.96
N LYS A 49 -1.34 12.18 14.33
CA LYS A 49 -1.19 10.89 13.62
C LYS A 49 -1.45 11.01 12.12
N GLY A 50 -2.55 11.64 11.74
CA GLY A 50 -2.90 11.88 10.32
C GLY A 50 -1.94 12.82 9.60
N THR A 51 -1.19 13.65 10.33
CA THR A 51 -0.14 14.52 9.77
C THR A 51 1.16 13.75 9.53
N GLN A 52 1.50 12.84 10.46
CA GLN A 52 2.77 12.11 10.42
C GLN A 52 2.72 10.84 9.58
N ALA A 53 1.58 10.13 9.54
CA ALA A 53 1.48 8.86 8.82
C ALA A 53 1.75 8.97 7.31
N PRO A 54 1.25 9.99 6.57
CA PRO A 54 1.60 10.17 5.16
C PRO A 54 3.10 10.42 4.95
N ARG A 55 3.74 11.20 5.83
CA ARG A 55 5.18 11.47 5.76
C ARG A 55 6.02 10.20 5.97
N ILE A 56 5.55 9.30 6.84
CA ILE A 56 6.20 8.01 7.06
C ILE A 56 5.98 7.10 5.84
N LYS A 57 4.77 7.05 5.30
CA LYS A 57 4.46 6.36 4.03
C LYS A 57 5.42 6.80 2.93
N ASP A 58 5.55 8.10 2.69
CA ASP A 58 6.37 8.63 1.60
C ASP A 58 7.87 8.39 1.83
N LYS A 59 8.33 8.43 3.08
CA LYS A 59 9.74 8.23 3.43
C LYS A 59 10.19 6.77 3.30
N TYR A 60 9.31 5.83 3.62
CA TYR A 60 9.64 4.40 3.67
C TYR A 60 8.94 3.58 2.58
N CYS A 61 8.17 4.21 1.70
CA CYS A 61 7.40 3.56 0.63
C CYS A 61 6.51 2.41 1.14
N ILE A 62 5.86 2.60 2.29
CA ILE A 62 5.01 1.59 2.94
C ILE A 62 3.51 1.86 2.79
N CYS A 63 2.69 0.83 2.98
CA CYS A 63 1.24 0.98 3.00
C CYS A 63 0.76 1.77 4.23
N HIS A 64 -0.21 2.65 4.03
CA HIS A 64 -0.82 3.43 5.12
C HIS A 64 -2.26 2.96 5.36
N LEU A 65 -2.47 2.25 6.47
CA LEU A 65 -3.77 1.77 6.91
C LEU A 65 -4.33 2.66 8.02
N ALA A 66 -5.19 3.61 7.65
CA ALA A 66 -5.94 4.43 8.61
C ALA A 66 -7.37 3.90 8.78
N THR A 67 -7.61 3.18 9.88
CA THR A 67 -8.95 2.64 10.21
C THR A 67 -10.04 3.71 10.23
N GLY A 68 -9.71 4.91 10.71
CA GLY A 68 -10.61 6.06 10.70
C GLY A 68 -10.96 6.57 9.29
N ASP A 69 -10.04 6.48 8.32
CA ASP A 69 -10.33 6.84 6.91
C ASP A 69 -11.16 5.75 6.23
N MET A 70 -10.82 4.48 6.46
CA MET A 70 -11.57 3.33 5.94
C MET A 70 -13.03 3.38 6.40
N LEU A 71 -13.28 3.61 7.68
CA LEU A 71 -14.63 3.81 8.23
C LEU A 71 -15.35 5.01 7.60
N ARG A 72 -14.68 6.18 7.52
CA ARG A 72 -15.28 7.38 6.91
C ARG A 72 -15.63 7.17 5.44
N SER A 73 -14.84 6.39 4.70
CA SER A 73 -15.15 5.99 3.32
C SER A 73 -16.42 5.13 3.23
N GLN A 74 -16.59 4.16 4.13
CA GLN A 74 -17.81 3.34 4.21
C GLN A 74 -19.04 4.17 4.57
N VAL A 75 -18.89 5.13 5.49
CA VAL A 75 -19.93 6.10 5.86
C VAL A 75 -20.33 6.94 4.64
N ALA A 76 -19.36 7.47 3.90
CA ALA A 76 -19.61 8.29 2.70
C ALA A 76 -20.32 7.50 1.59
N LYS A 77 -19.94 6.22 1.40
CA LYS A 77 -20.60 5.28 0.46
C LYS A 77 -21.97 4.80 0.93
N LYS A 78 -22.41 5.16 2.15
CA LYS A 78 -23.70 4.76 2.75
C LYS A 78 -23.92 3.24 2.78
N THR A 79 -22.84 2.46 2.94
CA THR A 79 -22.95 1.00 3.10
C THR A 79 -23.69 0.66 4.41
N PRO A 80 -24.26 -0.55 4.56
CA PRO A 80 -24.90 -0.96 5.82
C PRO A 80 -23.99 -0.74 7.03
N LEU A 81 -22.74 -1.22 6.93
CA LEU A 81 -21.68 -1.00 7.91
C LEU A 81 -21.39 0.49 8.13
N GLY A 82 -21.32 1.29 7.07
CA GLY A 82 -21.10 2.73 7.16
C GLY A 82 -22.22 3.47 7.91
N LYS A 83 -23.48 3.05 7.77
CA LYS A 83 -24.61 3.66 8.50
C LYS A 83 -24.56 3.36 9.99
N GLU A 84 -24.19 2.13 10.37
CA GLU A 84 -24.02 1.74 11.77
C GLU A 84 -22.80 2.42 12.39
N ALA A 85 -21.66 2.39 11.70
CA ALA A 85 -20.44 3.06 12.11
C ALA A 85 -20.66 4.56 12.33
N LYS A 86 -21.40 5.24 11.44
CA LYS A 86 -21.71 6.66 11.59
C LYS A 86 -22.38 6.97 12.92
N LYS A 87 -23.41 6.20 13.30
CA LYS A 87 -24.13 6.41 14.57
C LYS A 87 -23.21 6.28 15.78
N ILE A 88 -22.33 5.29 15.76
CA ILE A 88 -21.37 5.02 16.84
C ILE A 88 -20.33 6.13 16.92
N MET A 89 -19.76 6.54 15.79
CA MET A 89 -18.74 7.58 15.70
C MET A 89 -19.30 8.96 16.11
N ASP A 90 -20.50 9.31 15.67
CA ASP A 90 -21.16 10.58 16.03
C ASP A 90 -21.45 10.65 17.54
N ALA A 91 -21.64 9.50 18.20
CA ALA A 91 -21.80 9.39 19.65
C ALA A 91 -20.46 9.33 20.43
N GLY A 92 -19.31 9.39 19.74
CA GLY A 92 -17.99 9.24 20.36
C GLY A 92 -17.67 7.82 20.84
N GLY A 93 -18.45 6.82 20.41
CA GLY A 93 -18.24 5.42 20.73
C GLY A 93 -17.19 4.74 19.86
N LEU A 94 -16.83 3.51 20.25
CA LEU A 94 -15.94 2.64 19.48
C LEU A 94 -16.75 1.64 18.65
N VAL A 95 -16.35 1.46 17.40
CA VAL A 95 -16.92 0.43 16.52
C VAL A 95 -16.46 -0.95 17.00
N SER A 96 -17.29 -1.98 16.84
CA SER A 96 -16.98 -3.35 17.26
C SER A 96 -15.64 -3.85 16.72
N ASP A 97 -14.88 -4.55 17.58
CA ASP A 97 -13.58 -5.12 17.25
C ASP A 97 -13.64 -6.10 16.07
N GLU A 98 -14.69 -6.93 16.00
CA GLU A 98 -14.87 -7.87 14.89
C GLU A 98 -14.94 -7.17 13.54
N ILE A 99 -15.62 -6.01 13.50
CA ILE A 99 -15.72 -5.19 12.29
C ILE A 99 -14.36 -4.61 11.92
N MET A 100 -13.62 -4.09 12.91
CA MET A 100 -12.29 -3.53 12.71
C MET A 100 -11.30 -4.57 12.20
N VAL A 101 -11.26 -5.74 12.83
CA VAL A 101 -10.36 -6.84 12.46
C VAL A 101 -10.64 -7.33 11.04
N ASN A 102 -11.92 -7.57 10.70
CA ASN A 102 -12.29 -8.01 9.36
C ASN A 102 -11.95 -6.96 8.29
N MET A 103 -12.10 -5.68 8.59
CA MET A 103 -11.75 -4.58 7.68
C MET A 103 -10.24 -4.53 7.42
N ILE A 104 -9.44 -4.56 8.49
CA ILE A 104 -7.98 -4.55 8.38
C ILE A 104 -7.48 -5.79 7.64
N LYS A 105 -8.02 -6.97 7.98
CA LYS A 105 -7.68 -8.23 7.31
C LYS A 105 -7.94 -8.16 5.81
N ASN A 106 -9.11 -7.69 5.40
CA ASN A 106 -9.45 -7.55 3.99
C ASN A 106 -8.47 -6.63 3.26
N GLU A 107 -8.09 -5.53 3.88
CA GLU A 107 -7.15 -4.58 3.28
C GLU A 107 -5.73 -5.17 3.17
N LEU A 108 -5.26 -5.89 4.19
CA LEU A 108 -3.97 -6.57 4.14
C LEU A 108 -3.91 -7.69 3.08
N GLU A 109 -5.02 -8.39 2.82
CA GLU A 109 -5.08 -9.49 1.86
C GLU A 109 -5.24 -9.03 0.40
N HIS A 110 -5.97 -7.93 0.16
CA HIS A 110 -6.38 -7.51 -1.19
C HIS A 110 -5.73 -6.22 -1.67
N ASN A 111 -5.10 -5.43 -0.80
CA ASN A 111 -4.45 -4.19 -1.21
C ASN A 111 -3.00 -4.47 -1.64
N GLU A 112 -2.77 -4.29 -2.95
CA GLU A 112 -1.47 -4.45 -3.58
C GLU A 112 -0.39 -3.53 -2.97
N GLU A 113 -0.75 -2.33 -2.48
CA GLU A 113 0.19 -1.42 -1.82
C GLU A 113 0.76 -2.02 -0.53
N CYS A 114 0.04 -2.94 0.12
CA CYS A 114 0.41 -3.51 1.43
C CYS A 114 1.17 -4.85 1.31
N LYS A 115 1.47 -5.31 0.08
CA LYS A 115 2.25 -6.54 -0.15
C LYS A 115 3.67 -6.46 0.41
N SER A 116 4.26 -5.26 0.42
CA SER A 116 5.65 -5.03 0.80
C SER A 116 5.85 -4.59 2.27
N GLY A 117 4.77 -4.46 3.05
CA GLY A 117 4.85 -3.89 4.40
C GLY A 117 3.62 -3.09 4.74
#